data_AF-A0A8B7E295-F1
#
_entry.id   AF-A0A8B7E295-F1
#
_cell.length_a   1.000
_cell.length_b   1.000
_cell.length_c   1.000
_cell.angle_alpha   90.00
_cell.angle_beta   90.00
_cell.angle_gamma   90.00
#
_symmetry.space_group_name_H-M   'P 1'
#
loop_
_entity.id
_entity.type
_entity.pdbx_description
1 polymer ?
#
loop_
_entity_poly.entity_id
_entity_poly.type
_entity_poly.pdbx_seq_one_letter_code
_entity_poly.pdbx_strand_id
1 'polypeptide(L)'
;MCLYKHIVLLIILGITISAEAINGRQNVILISDVTPKISKIGRKVLSEIIYKLPLDRFRNSAYSTNGYSQQLYEFSSRSCLLHKLSVSKTRKRPLNETFTESLEEIIDFKNESSIIVVVTDKKLTTLEIELFTNIPAMLDNPTNVYVLQIGDNNKDFQINDVHFIHEKSVDNIISRLPFLEAKRQICVMNVNNKPLFDECQRLCDCINGRLVNCKRVRREFSSMSLDDRLLYINTLKEFSTNPKYVKLYEEYIDYHQKFFWSGLHGAAQFFPWHRSYMLVFENFLRTIDCRVTIPVWNWALFSKVVWKTTPSYHMWDNHGGFGGNGEKTEAYCVKEGTFGRNSWNTSRRDDWIGVGRDTCVGLQQSPETKDCIETTFNPKFSRCLRRRFNRSVPSYSLVLEVINNFGIEEFKRFESIVRDDWHNQLHNSVGGHMLTTYASYSPEFWSHHAMLDAIWYEWQIKCKKCIRQGFSGTKERLIGFNPVRYRHEYVDPLNLDSCGIKVIYDQIFTRTSLEKPLEKETEVKETLADKNENENDQNDLFDDEEKVGKWFKETAPVEDSNSNF
;
A
#
# COMPACT_ATOMS: atom_id res chain seq x y z
N MET A 1 24.08 -19.73 -4.21
CA MET A 1 24.01 -20.99 -4.98
C MET A 1 22.79 -21.87 -4.66
N CYS A 2 22.13 -21.77 -3.50
CA CYS A 2 20.93 -22.58 -3.19
C CYS A 2 19.66 -22.15 -3.95
N LEU A 3 19.54 -20.90 -4.41
CA LEU A 3 18.37 -20.46 -5.21
C LEU A 3 18.29 -21.15 -6.59
N TYR A 4 19.44 -21.51 -7.18
CA TYR A 4 19.49 -22.12 -8.51
C TYR A 4 19.05 -23.59 -8.53
N LYS A 5 19.19 -24.33 -7.42
CA LYS A 5 18.83 -25.76 -7.37
C LYS A 5 17.33 -26.00 -7.27
N HIS A 6 16.57 -25.11 -6.64
CA HIS A 6 15.10 -25.25 -6.56
C HIS A 6 14.38 -24.87 -7.87
N ILE A 7 14.96 -23.95 -8.66
CA ILE A 7 14.42 -23.56 -9.96
C ILE A 7 14.49 -24.74 -10.96
N VAL A 8 15.57 -25.52 -10.93
CA VAL A 8 15.74 -26.67 -11.83
C VAL A 8 14.75 -27.82 -11.51
N LEU A 9 14.38 -28.00 -10.24
CA LEU A 9 13.44 -29.05 -9.84
C LEU A 9 11.99 -28.75 -10.26
N LEU A 10 11.60 -27.46 -10.28
CA LEU A 10 10.27 -27.00 -10.70
C LEU A 10 10.03 -27.15 -12.22
N ILE A 11 11.10 -27.06 -13.03
CA ILE A 11 11.02 -27.25 -14.50
C ILE A 11 10.68 -28.70 -14.88
N ILE A 12 10.99 -29.68 -14.02
CA ILE A 12 10.75 -31.11 -14.30
C ILE A 12 9.27 -31.51 -14.07
N LEU A 13 8.47 -30.69 -13.36
CA LEU A 13 7.06 -30.99 -13.01
C LEU A 13 6.02 -30.31 -13.91
N GLY A 14 6.42 -29.64 -15.00
CA GLY A 14 5.47 -29.07 -15.97
C GLY A 14 4.62 -27.90 -15.42
N ILE A 15 4.92 -27.40 -14.23
CA ILE A 15 4.33 -26.17 -13.69
C ILE A 15 5.15 -25.00 -14.24
N THR A 16 4.67 -24.40 -15.33
CA THR A 16 5.16 -23.09 -15.78
C THR A 16 4.73 -22.03 -14.77
N ILE A 17 5.48 -21.87 -13.68
CA ILE A 17 5.48 -20.60 -12.97
C ILE A 17 6.16 -19.62 -13.93
N SER A 18 5.38 -18.68 -14.46
CA SER A 18 5.86 -17.58 -15.30
C SER A 18 6.96 -16.82 -14.56
N ALA A 19 8.21 -17.25 -14.77
CA ALA A 19 9.43 -16.57 -14.35
C ALA A 19 9.73 -15.32 -15.19
N GLU A 20 8.73 -14.77 -15.91
CA GLU A 20 8.82 -13.49 -16.63
C GLU A 20 8.70 -12.27 -15.70
N ALA A 21 8.42 -12.44 -14.41
CA ALA A 21 8.14 -11.31 -13.51
C ALA A 21 9.40 -10.59 -12.95
N ILE A 22 10.62 -11.03 -13.26
CA ILE A 22 11.86 -10.43 -12.69
C ILE A 22 12.65 -9.60 -13.72
N ASN A 23 12.23 -9.56 -15.00
CA ASN A 23 12.82 -8.66 -15.99
C ASN A 23 11.82 -7.56 -16.45
N GLY A 24 11.97 -6.37 -15.85
CA GLY A 24 11.74 -5.06 -16.48
C GLY A 24 10.32 -4.71 -16.95
N ARG A 25 9.46 -4.22 -16.04
CA ARG A 25 8.29 -3.43 -16.45
C ARG A 25 8.71 -2.29 -17.38
N GLN A 26 7.96 -2.05 -18.45
CA GLN A 26 8.27 -0.97 -19.39
C GLN A 26 7.49 0.31 -19.04
N ASN A 27 8.07 1.46 -19.36
CA ASN A 27 7.36 2.73 -19.23
C ASN A 27 6.39 2.91 -20.41
N VAL A 28 5.22 3.47 -20.14
CA VAL A 28 4.33 4.00 -21.15
C VAL A 28 4.17 5.50 -20.90
N ILE A 29 4.43 6.28 -21.94
CA ILE A 29 4.39 7.74 -21.92
C ILE A 29 3.27 8.16 -22.86
N LEU A 30 2.21 8.73 -22.30
CA LEU A 30 1.02 9.11 -23.05
C LEU A 30 1.02 10.63 -23.25
N ILE A 31 1.21 11.06 -24.49
CA ILE A 31 1.25 12.47 -24.87
C ILE A 31 0.05 12.75 -25.76
N SER A 32 -0.67 13.83 -25.47
CA SER A 32 -1.84 14.23 -26.23
C SER A 32 -1.76 15.71 -26.61
N ASP A 33 -1.91 15.99 -27.90
CA ASP A 33 -2.14 17.32 -28.47
C ASP A 33 -3.40 17.31 -29.35
N VAL A 34 -4.56 17.36 -28.70
CA VAL A 34 -5.88 17.26 -29.35
C VAL A 34 -6.67 18.56 -29.14
N THR A 35 -7.18 19.15 -30.21
CA THR A 35 -8.00 20.37 -30.16
C THR A 35 -9.42 20.11 -29.61
N PRO A 36 -10.11 21.13 -29.05
CA PRO A 36 -11.49 20.99 -28.57
C PRO A 36 -12.48 20.45 -29.61
N LYS A 37 -12.26 20.71 -30.90
CA LYS A 37 -13.16 20.30 -32.00
C LYS A 37 -13.13 18.79 -32.30
N ILE A 38 -12.00 18.10 -32.09
CA ILE A 38 -11.85 16.64 -32.26
C ILE A 38 -11.66 15.92 -30.89
N SER A 39 -11.75 16.67 -29.79
CA SER A 39 -11.53 16.21 -28.40
C SER A 39 -12.32 14.96 -27.96
N LYS A 40 -13.43 14.62 -28.61
CA LYS A 40 -14.20 13.39 -28.28
C LYS A 40 -13.49 12.12 -28.76
N ILE A 41 -12.88 12.14 -29.94
CA ILE A 41 -12.22 10.96 -30.53
C ILE A 41 -10.86 10.73 -29.85
N GLY A 42 -10.03 11.77 -29.73
CA GLY A 42 -8.73 11.66 -29.05
C GLY A 42 -8.84 11.19 -27.60
N ARG A 43 -9.80 11.74 -26.83
CA ARG A 43 -10.07 11.25 -25.45
C ARG A 43 -10.55 9.79 -25.45
N LYS A 44 -11.33 9.38 -26.45
CA LYS A 44 -11.77 7.98 -26.58
C LYS A 44 -10.57 7.06 -26.88
N VAL A 45 -9.66 7.45 -27.77
CA VAL A 45 -8.41 6.71 -28.05
C VAL A 45 -7.57 6.56 -26.77
N LEU A 46 -7.29 7.67 -26.08
CA LEU A 46 -6.51 7.63 -24.83
C LEU A 46 -7.17 6.75 -23.76
N SER A 47 -8.49 6.88 -23.60
CA SER A 47 -9.27 6.05 -22.67
C SER A 47 -9.16 4.56 -23.03
N GLU A 48 -9.29 4.18 -24.30
CA GLU A 48 -9.15 2.79 -24.75
C GLU A 48 -7.72 2.25 -24.56
N ILE A 49 -6.69 3.08 -24.79
CA ILE A 49 -5.28 2.70 -24.51
C ILE A 49 -5.10 2.42 -23.02
N ILE A 50 -5.48 3.36 -22.15
CA ILE A 50 -5.38 3.22 -20.68
C ILE A 50 -6.20 2.04 -20.17
N TYR A 51 -7.34 1.77 -20.81
CA TYR A 51 -8.17 0.63 -20.49
C TYR A 51 -7.45 -0.68 -20.84
N LYS A 52 -6.93 -0.82 -22.06
CA LYS A 52 -6.32 -2.06 -22.55
C LYS A 52 -4.87 -2.26 -22.12
N LEU A 53 -4.27 -1.26 -21.47
CA LEU A 53 -2.89 -1.35 -20.99
C LEU A 53 -2.77 -2.33 -19.82
N PRO A 54 -1.94 -3.39 -19.93
CA PRO A 54 -1.69 -4.31 -18.83
C PRO A 54 -0.82 -3.68 -17.74
N LEU A 55 -1.44 -3.31 -16.62
CA LEU A 55 -0.76 -2.56 -15.55
C LEU A 55 0.26 -3.37 -14.74
N ASP A 56 0.27 -4.69 -14.87
CA ASP A 56 1.26 -5.57 -14.28
C ASP A 56 2.59 -5.55 -15.06
N ARG A 57 2.53 -5.29 -16.38
CA ARG A 57 3.67 -5.24 -17.31
C ARG A 57 4.15 -3.81 -17.57
N PHE A 58 3.22 -2.85 -17.55
CA PHE A 58 3.48 -1.47 -17.92
C PHE A 58 3.12 -0.51 -16.80
N ARG A 59 3.91 0.55 -16.66
CA ARG A 59 3.58 1.70 -15.82
C ARG A 59 3.40 2.94 -16.68
N ASN A 60 2.36 3.71 -16.40
CA ASN A 60 2.21 5.03 -17.01
C ASN A 60 3.04 6.03 -16.21
N SER A 61 4.23 6.34 -16.70
CA SER A 61 5.20 7.19 -15.98
C SER A 61 4.92 8.68 -16.17
N ALA A 62 4.40 9.05 -17.34
CA ALA A 62 4.08 10.42 -17.67
C ALA A 62 2.81 10.49 -18.52
N TYR A 63 2.01 11.52 -18.25
CA TYR A 63 0.84 11.88 -19.04
C TYR A 63 0.78 13.38 -19.24
N SER A 64 0.62 13.81 -20.49
CA SER A 64 0.54 15.22 -20.83
C SER A 64 -0.61 15.53 -21.78
N THR A 65 -1.40 16.56 -21.44
CA THR A 65 -2.40 17.15 -22.35
C THR A 65 -2.09 18.60 -22.61
N ASN A 66 -1.76 18.93 -23.85
CA ASN A 66 -1.59 20.30 -24.34
C ASN A 66 -0.73 21.18 -23.39
N GLY A 67 0.41 20.66 -22.92
CA GLY A 67 1.42 21.46 -22.21
C GLY A 67 1.37 21.44 -20.68
N TYR A 68 0.69 20.48 -20.06
CA TYR A 68 0.89 20.20 -18.64
C TYR A 68 1.27 18.72 -18.52
N SER A 69 2.57 18.47 -18.40
CA SER A 69 3.06 17.15 -18.02
C SER A 69 2.73 16.95 -16.54
N GLN A 70 2.08 15.84 -16.23
CA GLN A 70 2.00 15.34 -14.86
C GLN A 70 2.83 14.09 -14.81
N GLN A 71 3.96 14.18 -14.13
CA GLN A 71 4.58 12.99 -13.58
C GLN A 71 3.58 12.29 -12.68
N LEU A 72 3.33 11.04 -13.00
CA LEU A 72 2.62 10.16 -12.10
C LEU A 72 3.73 9.53 -11.26
N TYR A 73 4.17 10.27 -10.24
CA TYR A 73 5.24 9.88 -9.30
C TYR A 73 4.98 8.57 -8.55
N GLU A 74 3.82 7.97 -8.79
CA GLU A 74 3.23 6.86 -8.09
C GLU A 74 2.43 6.09 -9.13
N PHE A 75 2.34 4.77 -8.98
CA PHE A 75 1.52 3.93 -9.84
C PHE A 75 0.11 4.54 -9.98
N SER A 76 -0.13 5.22 -11.10
CA SER A 76 -1.41 5.88 -11.31
C SER A 76 -2.44 4.80 -11.49
N SER A 77 -3.40 4.69 -10.58
CA SER A 77 -4.52 3.79 -10.82
C SER A 77 -5.21 4.19 -12.14
N ARG A 78 -5.70 3.21 -12.88
CA ARG A 78 -6.48 3.44 -14.12
C ARG A 78 -7.53 4.56 -13.94
N SER A 79 -8.19 4.61 -12.79
CA SER A 79 -9.18 5.63 -12.42
C SER A 79 -8.59 7.04 -12.36
N CYS A 80 -7.36 7.19 -11.86
CA CYS A 80 -6.67 8.48 -11.73
C CYS A 80 -6.40 9.10 -13.10
N LEU A 81 -5.84 8.30 -14.02
CA LEU A 81 -5.59 8.72 -15.40
C LEU A 81 -6.88 9.12 -16.14
N LEU A 82 -7.92 8.29 -16.03
CA LEU A 82 -9.22 8.56 -16.63
C LEU A 82 -9.89 9.81 -16.03
N HIS A 83 -9.75 10.04 -14.72
CA HIS A 83 -10.24 11.25 -14.08
C HIS A 83 -9.50 12.49 -14.60
N LYS A 84 -8.16 12.46 -14.65
CA LYS A 84 -7.35 13.58 -15.18
C LYS A 84 -7.70 13.90 -16.64
N LEU A 85 -7.91 12.89 -17.47
CA LEU A 85 -8.42 13.02 -18.85
C LEU A 85 -9.75 13.79 -18.92
N SER A 86 -10.63 13.60 -17.93
CA SER A 86 -11.97 14.20 -17.91
C SER A 86 -12.00 15.64 -17.38
N VAL A 87 -11.06 16.01 -16.49
CA VAL A 87 -11.09 17.29 -15.76
C VAL A 87 -10.04 18.31 -16.25
N SER A 88 -8.99 17.87 -16.98
CA SER A 88 -7.91 18.76 -17.43
C SER A 88 -8.43 19.90 -18.33
N LYS A 89 -8.34 21.15 -17.84
CA LYS A 89 -8.55 22.35 -18.65
C LYS A 89 -7.35 22.52 -19.59
N THR A 90 -7.58 22.38 -20.88
CA THR A 90 -6.53 22.51 -21.91
C THR A 90 -6.04 23.96 -21.99
N ARG A 91 -4.76 24.21 -21.67
CA ARG A 91 -4.02 25.35 -22.25
C ARG A 91 -3.48 24.92 -23.62
N LYS A 92 -3.12 25.86 -24.50
CA LYS A 92 -2.46 25.51 -25.77
C LYS A 92 -0.97 25.78 -25.59
N ARG A 93 -0.16 24.71 -25.52
CA ARG A 93 1.28 24.78 -25.80
C ARG A 93 1.59 24.08 -27.13
N PRO A 94 2.65 24.50 -27.83
CA PRO A 94 3.22 23.73 -28.94
C PRO A 94 3.53 22.28 -28.54
N LEU A 95 3.39 21.35 -29.48
CA LEU A 95 3.59 19.91 -29.26
C LEU A 95 5.06 19.60 -28.93
N ASN A 96 6.00 20.27 -29.60
CA ASN A 96 7.43 20.15 -29.34
C ASN A 96 7.81 20.56 -27.90
N GLU A 97 7.30 21.67 -27.37
CA GLU A 97 7.54 22.09 -25.98
C GLU A 97 6.97 21.07 -24.99
N THR A 98 5.73 20.64 -25.23
CA THR A 98 5.05 19.62 -24.41
C THR A 98 5.85 18.32 -24.38
N PHE A 99 6.44 17.98 -25.52
CA PHE A 99 7.22 16.77 -25.71
C PHE A 99 8.59 16.86 -25.01
N THR A 100 9.32 17.97 -25.17
CA THR A 100 10.60 18.21 -24.49
C THR A 100 10.43 18.19 -22.97
N GLU A 101 9.42 18.87 -22.42
CA GLU A 101 9.14 18.84 -20.97
C GLU A 101 8.83 17.40 -20.50
N SER A 102 8.02 16.67 -21.27
CA SER A 102 7.72 15.26 -20.93
C SER A 102 8.99 14.42 -20.93
N LEU A 103 9.90 14.59 -21.90
CA LEU A 103 11.18 13.88 -21.97
C LEU A 103 12.14 14.25 -20.84
N GLU A 104 12.28 15.53 -20.50
CA GLU A 104 13.10 15.98 -19.38
C GLU A 104 12.63 15.37 -18.05
N GLU A 105 11.31 15.23 -17.88
CA GLU A 105 10.70 14.61 -16.71
C GLU A 105 10.91 13.09 -16.64
N ILE A 106 11.29 12.42 -17.74
CA ILE A 106 11.49 10.97 -17.83
C ILE A 106 12.96 10.57 -17.56
N ILE A 107 13.87 11.55 -17.46
CA ILE A 107 15.33 11.35 -17.30
C ILE A 107 15.69 10.46 -16.09
N ASP A 108 14.85 10.44 -15.05
CA ASP A 108 15.07 9.60 -13.86
C ASP A 108 14.98 8.08 -14.14
N PHE A 109 14.49 7.67 -15.33
CA PHE A 109 14.38 6.25 -15.74
C PHE A 109 15.20 5.91 -16.99
N LYS A 110 16.31 6.62 -17.21
CA LYS A 110 17.25 6.50 -18.33
C LYS A 110 17.82 5.11 -18.65
N ASN A 111 17.47 4.05 -17.93
CA ASN A 111 17.93 2.68 -18.19
C ASN A 111 16.78 1.69 -18.45
N GLU A 112 15.56 2.17 -18.69
CA GLU A 112 14.38 1.31 -18.87
C GLU A 112 13.73 1.49 -20.23
N SER A 113 13.38 0.37 -20.86
CA SER A 113 12.66 0.37 -22.14
C SER A 113 11.33 1.09 -22.01
N SER A 114 10.99 1.88 -23.02
CA SER A 114 9.86 2.79 -22.99
C SER A 114 9.03 2.71 -24.26
N ILE A 115 7.72 2.92 -24.11
CA ILE A 115 6.77 3.05 -25.20
C ILE A 115 6.19 4.47 -25.12
N ILE A 116 6.40 5.24 -26.18
CA ILE A 116 5.87 6.60 -26.29
C ILE A 116 4.67 6.54 -27.21
N VAL A 117 3.52 7.03 -26.75
CA VAL A 117 2.31 7.15 -27.56
C VAL A 117 1.91 8.60 -27.63
N VAL A 118 2.00 9.18 -28.83
CA VAL A 118 1.59 10.55 -29.13
C VAL A 118 0.24 10.49 -29.84
N VAL A 119 -0.78 11.14 -29.27
CA VAL A 119 -2.11 11.27 -29.87
C VAL A 119 -2.31 12.71 -30.29
N THR A 120 -2.54 12.95 -31.59
CA THR A 120 -2.76 14.30 -32.11
C THR A 120 -3.86 14.33 -33.17
N ASP A 121 -4.56 15.46 -33.27
CA ASP A 121 -5.50 15.74 -34.35
C ASP A 121 -4.97 16.77 -35.36
N LYS A 122 -3.71 17.21 -35.20
CA LYS A 122 -3.05 18.17 -36.09
C LYS A 122 -2.26 17.47 -37.18
N LYS A 123 -2.03 18.19 -38.27
CA LYS A 123 -1.02 17.81 -39.26
C LYS A 123 0.35 18.15 -38.72
N LEU A 124 1.21 17.14 -38.61
CA LEU A 124 2.59 17.31 -38.18
C LEU A 124 3.40 18.08 -39.23
N THR A 125 4.24 18.99 -38.76
CA THR A 125 5.25 19.68 -39.55
C THR A 125 6.47 18.78 -39.75
N THR A 126 7.31 19.10 -40.74
CA THR A 126 8.57 18.37 -40.97
C THR A 126 9.46 18.36 -39.72
N LEU A 127 9.49 19.47 -38.99
CA LEU A 127 10.29 19.62 -37.77
C LEU A 127 9.82 18.71 -36.62
N GLU A 128 8.50 18.52 -36.48
CA GLU A 128 7.93 17.60 -35.48
C GLU A 128 8.18 16.14 -35.87
N ILE A 129 8.10 15.82 -37.17
CA ILE A 129 8.44 14.47 -37.67
C ILE A 129 9.91 14.16 -37.38
N GLU A 130 10.82 15.08 -37.70
CA GLU A 130 12.27 14.95 -37.42
C GLU A 130 12.53 14.77 -35.92
N LEU A 131 11.87 15.57 -35.07
CA LEU A 131 11.95 15.44 -33.61
C LEU A 131 11.58 14.02 -33.17
N PHE A 132 10.44 13.49 -33.63
CA PHE A 132 9.99 12.16 -33.23
C PHE A 132 10.91 11.04 -33.72
N THR A 133 11.44 11.15 -34.93
CA THR A 133 12.38 10.15 -35.48
C THR A 133 13.71 10.09 -34.72
N ASN A 134 14.10 11.15 -34.03
CA ASN A 134 15.34 11.22 -33.26
C ASN A 134 15.21 10.72 -31.82
N ILE A 135 13.99 10.54 -31.29
CA ILE A 135 13.78 10.16 -29.87
C ILE A 135 14.48 8.85 -29.50
N PRO A 136 14.38 7.75 -30.28
CA PRO A 136 14.99 6.48 -29.87
C PRO A 136 16.51 6.62 -29.68
N ALA A 137 17.16 7.47 -30.47
CA ALA A 137 18.58 7.77 -30.34
C ALA A 137 18.92 8.66 -29.12
N MET A 138 17.98 9.45 -28.61
CA MET A 138 18.20 10.35 -27.46
C MET A 138 18.07 9.66 -26.10
N LEU A 139 17.34 8.54 -26.01
CA LEU A 139 16.97 7.92 -24.74
C LEU A 139 17.90 6.77 -24.30
N ASP A 140 18.94 6.45 -25.09
CA ASP A 140 19.95 5.39 -24.83
C ASP A 140 19.38 3.98 -24.53
N ASN A 141 18.07 3.78 -24.70
CA ASN A 141 17.34 2.54 -24.41
C ASN A 141 16.40 2.15 -25.55
N PRO A 142 16.03 0.85 -25.67
CA PRO A 142 15.00 0.41 -26.60
C PRO A 142 13.69 1.18 -26.41
N THR A 143 13.31 1.99 -27.40
CA THR A 143 12.14 2.87 -27.34
C THR A 143 11.33 2.75 -28.61
N ASN A 144 10.06 2.35 -28.47
CA ASN A 144 9.10 2.39 -29.58
C ASN A 144 8.25 3.66 -29.48
N VAL A 145 8.11 4.38 -30.58
CA VAL A 145 7.31 5.61 -30.65
C VAL A 145 6.12 5.39 -31.57
N TYR A 146 4.91 5.55 -31.06
CA TYR A 146 3.66 5.46 -31.81
C TYR A 146 3.03 6.85 -31.93
N VAL A 147 2.92 7.35 -33.15
CA VAL A 147 2.32 8.65 -33.45
C VAL A 147 0.96 8.43 -34.10
N LEU A 148 -0.09 8.65 -33.32
CA LEU A 148 -1.50 8.43 -33.66
C LEU A 148 -2.12 9.75 -34.13
N GLN A 149 -2.19 9.95 -35.44
CA GLN A 149 -2.78 11.15 -36.04
C GLN A 149 -4.24 10.90 -36.45
N ILE A 150 -5.17 11.63 -35.84
CA ILE A 150 -6.61 11.51 -36.08
C ILE A 150 -7.03 12.47 -37.21
N GLY A 151 -7.54 11.95 -38.33
CA GLY A 151 -8.03 12.76 -39.46
C GLY A 151 -7.77 12.18 -40.86
N ASP A 152 -7.98 13.00 -41.90
CA ASP A 152 -8.12 12.57 -43.31
C ASP A 152 -6.81 12.52 -44.13
N ASN A 153 -5.63 12.44 -43.49
CA ASN A 153 -4.33 12.52 -44.20
C ASN A 153 -3.65 11.17 -44.47
N ASN A 154 -2.87 11.16 -45.55
CA ASN A 154 -2.40 10.00 -46.31
C ASN A 154 -1.34 9.11 -45.65
N LYS A 155 -1.60 7.80 -45.83
CA LYS A 155 -0.74 6.60 -45.74
C LYS A 155 0.02 6.40 -44.43
N ASP A 156 -0.20 5.24 -43.85
CA ASP A 156 0.61 4.69 -42.76
C ASP A 156 2.02 4.38 -43.22
N PHE A 157 3.00 4.70 -42.37
CA PHE A 157 4.38 4.34 -42.61
C PHE A 157 5.16 4.20 -41.30
N GLN A 158 6.28 3.50 -41.39
CA GLN A 158 7.20 3.27 -40.29
C GLN A 158 8.57 3.81 -40.71
N ILE A 159 9.21 4.56 -39.83
CA ILE A 159 10.59 5.02 -39.98
C ILE A 159 11.33 4.58 -38.73
N ASN A 160 12.27 3.63 -38.88
CA ASN A 160 12.98 3.03 -37.74
C ASN A 160 11.99 2.45 -36.70
N ASP A 161 12.17 2.78 -35.41
CA ASP A 161 11.28 2.41 -34.29
C ASP A 161 10.13 3.42 -34.07
N VAL A 162 9.80 4.22 -35.09
CA VAL A 162 8.73 5.20 -35.06
C VAL A 162 7.61 4.80 -36.03
N HIS A 163 6.41 4.65 -35.51
CA HIS A 163 5.22 4.19 -36.21
C HIS A 163 4.21 5.33 -36.36
N PHE A 164 3.96 5.78 -37.59
CA PHE A 164 2.93 6.77 -37.90
C PHE A 164 1.63 6.06 -38.29
N ILE A 165 0.58 6.28 -37.50
CA ILE A 165 -0.73 5.65 -37.60
C ILE A 165 -1.76 6.74 -37.89
N HIS A 166 -2.39 6.70 -39.06
CA HIS A 166 -3.41 7.65 -39.49
C HIS A 166 -4.78 6.99 -39.55
N GLU A 167 -5.79 7.55 -38.88
CA GLU A 167 -7.10 6.90 -38.83
C GLU A 167 -8.24 7.85 -38.45
N LYS A 168 -9.47 7.54 -38.91
CA LYS A 168 -10.69 8.31 -38.63
C LYS A 168 -11.52 7.70 -37.48
N SER A 169 -11.32 6.41 -37.18
CA SER A 169 -12.06 5.66 -36.16
C SER A 169 -11.17 5.14 -35.03
N VAL A 170 -11.72 5.05 -33.81
CA VAL A 170 -10.99 4.55 -32.64
C VAL A 170 -10.65 3.06 -32.75
N ASP A 171 -11.57 2.25 -33.27
CA ASP A 171 -11.44 0.79 -33.20
C ASP A 171 -10.27 0.27 -34.05
N ASN A 172 -9.98 0.94 -35.16
CA ASN A 172 -8.85 0.62 -36.05
C ASN A 172 -7.49 1.09 -35.50
N ILE A 173 -7.46 2.15 -34.68
CA ILE A 173 -6.21 2.65 -34.08
C ILE A 173 -5.70 1.64 -33.05
N ILE A 174 -6.59 1.12 -32.22
CA ILE A 174 -6.22 0.27 -31.08
C ILE A 174 -5.64 -1.08 -31.53
N SER A 175 -6.11 -1.64 -32.65
CA SER A 175 -5.57 -2.90 -33.19
C SER A 175 -4.13 -2.79 -33.70
N ARG A 176 -3.62 -1.57 -33.88
CA ARG A 176 -2.27 -1.29 -34.39
C ARG A 176 -1.23 -1.02 -33.30
N LEU A 177 -1.62 -1.14 -32.04
CA LEU A 177 -0.74 -1.01 -30.88
C LEU A 177 -0.44 -2.41 -30.32
N PRO A 178 0.69 -3.05 -30.71
CA PRO A 178 0.94 -4.47 -30.41
C PRO A 178 1.16 -4.77 -28.93
N PHE A 179 1.50 -3.76 -28.12
CA PHE A 179 1.68 -3.89 -26.68
C PHE A 179 0.35 -3.90 -25.89
N LEU A 180 -0.78 -3.61 -26.55
CA LEU A 180 -2.09 -3.67 -25.92
C LEU A 180 -2.68 -5.08 -25.98
N GLU A 181 -3.16 -5.58 -24.85
CA GLU A 181 -3.80 -6.89 -24.78
C GLU A 181 -5.31 -6.73 -24.93
N ALA A 182 -5.82 -6.91 -26.16
CA ALA A 182 -7.20 -6.60 -26.52
C ALA A 182 -8.27 -7.27 -25.64
N LYS A 183 -7.96 -8.42 -25.00
CA LYS A 183 -8.89 -9.24 -24.21
C LYS A 183 -8.75 -9.11 -22.69
N ARG A 184 -7.66 -8.52 -22.17
CA ARG A 184 -7.30 -8.67 -20.74
C ARG A 184 -8.29 -8.00 -19.76
N GLN A 185 -9.06 -7.02 -20.23
CA GLN A 185 -10.02 -6.25 -19.44
C GLN A 185 -11.49 -6.47 -19.82
N ILE A 186 -11.74 -7.44 -20.69
CA ILE A 186 -13.11 -7.79 -21.06
C ILE A 186 -13.67 -8.72 -19.98
N CYS A 187 -14.90 -8.48 -19.58
CA CYS A 187 -15.62 -9.35 -18.66
C CYS A 187 -16.91 -9.84 -19.30
N VAL A 188 -17.38 -10.98 -18.82
CA VAL A 188 -18.73 -11.49 -19.13
C VAL A 188 -19.54 -11.39 -17.84
N MET A 189 -20.77 -10.88 -17.95
CA MET A 189 -21.73 -10.85 -16.84
C MET A 189 -21.86 -12.26 -16.29
N ASN A 190 -21.44 -12.47 -15.05
CA ASN A 190 -21.40 -13.79 -14.45
C ASN A 190 -22.77 -14.10 -13.83
N VAL A 191 -23.41 -15.19 -14.28
CA VAL A 191 -24.71 -15.66 -13.75
C VAL A 191 -24.59 -16.12 -12.29
N ASN A 192 -23.38 -16.44 -11.82
CA ASN A 192 -23.12 -17.05 -10.51
C ASN A 192 -22.61 -16.06 -9.44
N ASN A 193 -22.69 -14.74 -9.65
CA ASN A 193 -22.22 -13.72 -8.70
C ASN A 193 -20.77 -13.87 -8.20
N LYS A 194 -19.89 -14.59 -8.91
CA LYS A 194 -18.48 -14.68 -8.48
C LYS A 194 -17.81 -13.30 -8.58
N PRO A 195 -16.95 -12.93 -7.61
CA PRO A 195 -16.20 -11.69 -7.68
C PRO A 195 -15.30 -11.66 -8.92
N LEU A 196 -15.25 -10.51 -9.57
CA LEU A 196 -14.43 -10.28 -10.76
C LEU A 196 -13.24 -9.41 -10.39
N PHE A 197 -12.06 -9.82 -10.84
CA PHE A 197 -10.81 -9.12 -10.58
C PHE A 197 -10.17 -8.68 -11.88
N ASP A 198 -9.51 -7.53 -11.86
CA ASP A 198 -8.62 -7.13 -12.94
C ASP A 198 -7.22 -7.73 -12.78
N GLU A 199 -6.30 -7.40 -13.69
CA GLU A 199 -4.93 -7.88 -13.72
C GLU A 199 -4.11 -7.47 -12.48
N CYS A 200 -4.54 -6.42 -11.80
CA CYS A 200 -3.95 -5.93 -10.55
C CYS A 200 -4.73 -6.40 -9.32
N GLN A 201 -5.52 -7.46 -9.46
CA GLN A 201 -6.35 -8.06 -8.41
C GLN A 201 -7.29 -7.07 -7.71
N ARG A 202 -7.73 -6.02 -8.41
CA ARG A 202 -8.77 -5.11 -7.90
C ARG A 202 -10.14 -5.74 -8.15
N LEU A 203 -11.02 -5.70 -7.15
CA LEU A 203 -12.39 -6.16 -7.28
C LEU A 203 -13.19 -5.17 -8.13
N CYS A 204 -13.76 -5.62 -9.24
CA CYS A 204 -14.44 -4.78 -10.24
C CYS A 204 -15.88 -5.23 -10.49
N ASP A 205 -16.70 -4.30 -10.99
CA ASP A 205 -18.02 -4.59 -11.55
C ASP A 205 -17.89 -4.87 -13.05
N CYS A 206 -18.72 -5.76 -13.60
CA CYS A 206 -18.81 -5.96 -15.04
C CYS A 206 -19.97 -5.17 -15.63
N ILE A 207 -19.70 -4.13 -16.39
CA ILE A 207 -20.73 -3.29 -17.03
C ILE A 207 -20.43 -3.21 -18.53
N ASN A 208 -21.38 -3.61 -19.37
CA ASN A 208 -21.25 -3.60 -20.83
C ASN A 208 -19.98 -4.32 -21.34
N GLY A 209 -19.68 -5.48 -20.74
CA GLY A 209 -18.51 -6.29 -21.09
C GLY A 209 -17.17 -5.72 -20.62
N ARG A 210 -17.17 -4.70 -19.76
CA ARG A 210 -15.99 -4.02 -19.24
C ARG A 210 -15.92 -4.07 -17.72
N LEU A 211 -14.75 -4.43 -17.19
CA LEU A 211 -14.40 -4.22 -15.79
C LEU A 211 -14.36 -2.72 -15.49
N VAL A 212 -15.18 -2.27 -14.55
CA VAL A 212 -15.28 -0.88 -14.08
C VAL A 212 -15.41 -0.85 -12.55
N ASN A 213 -15.39 0.34 -11.95
CA ASN A 213 -15.54 0.52 -10.50
C ASN A 213 -14.57 -0.29 -9.64
N CYS A 214 -13.38 -0.59 -10.17
CA CYS A 214 -12.39 -1.44 -9.51
C CYS A 214 -11.91 -0.88 -8.17
N LYS A 215 -11.91 -1.74 -7.14
CA LYS A 215 -11.60 -1.43 -5.74
C LYS A 215 -10.37 -2.22 -5.31
N ARG A 216 -9.44 -1.57 -4.60
CA ARG A 216 -8.38 -2.28 -3.89
C ARG A 216 -8.98 -2.90 -2.64
N VAL A 217 -8.59 -4.14 -2.36
CA VAL A 217 -9.12 -4.92 -1.25
C VAL A 217 -8.00 -5.15 -0.25
N ARG A 218 -8.12 -4.57 0.94
CA ARG A 218 -7.24 -4.86 2.09
C ARG A 218 -7.83 -6.01 2.88
N ARG A 219 -7.03 -7.05 3.09
CA ARG A 219 -7.46 -8.31 3.71
C ARG A 219 -6.79 -8.50 5.05
N GLU A 220 -7.45 -9.24 5.94
CA GLU A 220 -6.83 -9.67 7.19
C GLU A 220 -5.64 -10.60 6.87
N PHE A 221 -4.49 -10.32 7.47
CA PHE A 221 -3.22 -10.95 7.12
C PHE A 221 -3.21 -12.48 7.31
N SER A 222 -3.79 -13.00 8.39
CA SER A 222 -3.84 -14.44 8.65
C SER A 222 -4.74 -15.21 7.68
N SER A 223 -5.73 -14.54 7.08
CA SER A 223 -6.64 -15.10 6.07
C SER A 223 -6.02 -15.16 4.67
N MET A 224 -4.89 -14.48 4.45
CA MET A 224 -4.21 -14.44 3.17
C MET A 224 -3.46 -15.75 2.89
N SER A 225 -3.42 -16.16 1.62
CA SER A 225 -2.56 -17.27 1.19
C SER A 225 -1.09 -16.93 1.43
N LEU A 226 -0.22 -17.95 1.51
CA LEU A 226 1.22 -17.72 1.63
C LEU A 226 1.75 -16.87 0.46
N ASP A 227 1.26 -17.11 -0.77
CA ASP A 227 1.67 -16.34 -1.95
C ASP A 227 1.29 -14.86 -1.84
N ASP A 228 0.08 -14.54 -1.35
CA ASP A 228 -0.36 -13.16 -1.16
C ASP A 228 0.44 -12.46 -0.03
N ARG A 229 0.79 -13.19 1.03
CA ARG A 229 1.65 -12.67 2.09
C ARG A 229 3.06 -12.40 1.57
N LEU A 230 3.66 -13.36 0.85
CA LEU A 230 4.97 -13.22 0.24
C LEU A 230 5.00 -12.08 -0.78
N LEU A 231 3.92 -11.88 -1.54
CA LEU A 231 3.78 -10.74 -2.46
C LEU A 231 3.98 -9.42 -1.69
N TYR A 232 3.22 -9.18 -0.61
CA TYR A 232 3.39 -7.94 0.18
C TYR A 232 4.79 -7.84 0.82
N ILE A 233 5.22 -8.90 1.51
CA ILE A 233 6.48 -8.92 2.27
C ILE A 233 7.69 -8.71 1.36
N ASN A 234 7.74 -9.37 0.20
CA ASN A 234 8.83 -9.22 -0.75
C ASN A 234 8.79 -7.85 -1.44
N THR A 235 7.62 -7.33 -1.82
CA THR A 235 7.52 -5.99 -2.40
C THR A 235 7.95 -4.91 -1.42
N LEU A 236 7.60 -5.02 -0.14
CA LEU A 236 8.08 -4.11 0.90
C LEU A 236 9.60 -4.21 1.09
N LYS A 237 10.16 -5.43 1.11
CA LYS A 237 11.61 -5.61 1.16
C LYS A 237 12.30 -4.97 -0.06
N GLU A 238 11.76 -5.17 -1.26
CA GLU A 238 12.30 -4.59 -2.47
C GLU A 238 12.25 -3.05 -2.42
N PHE A 239 11.11 -2.47 -2.03
CA PHE A 239 10.96 -1.02 -1.90
C PHE A 239 11.98 -0.41 -0.92
N SER A 240 12.28 -1.13 0.17
CA SER A 240 13.18 -0.66 1.23
C SER A 240 14.67 -0.96 1.00
N THR A 241 15.03 -1.83 0.04
CA THR A 241 16.44 -2.26 -0.14
C THR A 241 16.99 -2.04 -1.54
N ASN A 242 16.14 -1.99 -2.57
CA ASN A 242 16.59 -1.82 -3.94
C ASN A 242 17.10 -0.38 -4.15
N PRO A 243 18.34 -0.16 -4.66
CA PRO A 243 18.89 1.17 -4.93
C PRO A 243 17.98 2.08 -5.77
N LYS A 244 17.12 1.50 -6.61
CA LYS A 244 16.13 2.23 -7.40
C LYS A 244 15.07 2.93 -6.54
N TYR A 245 14.69 2.33 -5.42
CA TYR A 245 13.53 2.77 -4.61
C TYR A 245 13.91 3.24 -3.21
N VAL A 246 15.04 2.78 -2.67
CA VAL A 246 15.40 2.97 -1.25
C VAL A 246 15.39 4.44 -0.84
N LYS A 247 15.91 5.36 -1.66
CA LYS A 247 15.89 6.80 -1.33
C LYS A 247 14.45 7.32 -1.15
N LEU A 248 13.54 6.93 -2.03
CA LEU A 248 12.13 7.31 -1.95
C LEU A 248 11.44 6.67 -0.73
N TYR A 249 11.73 5.39 -0.45
CA TYR A 249 11.26 4.73 0.77
C TYR A 249 11.70 5.49 2.02
N GLU A 250 12.99 5.80 2.14
CA GLU A 250 13.58 6.50 3.29
C GLU A 250 12.97 7.90 3.48
N GLU A 251 12.88 8.68 2.41
CA GLU A 251 12.28 10.02 2.44
C GLU A 251 10.80 9.97 2.85
N TYR A 252 10.08 8.93 2.41
CA TYR A 252 8.66 8.80 2.71
C TYR A 252 8.40 8.34 4.15
N ILE A 253 9.16 7.39 4.68
CA ILE A 253 8.97 6.94 6.06
C ILE A 253 9.42 7.97 7.10
N ASP A 254 10.42 8.80 6.76
CA ASP A 254 10.88 9.94 7.57
C ASP A 254 9.79 10.99 7.81
N TYR A 255 8.78 11.00 6.96
CA TYR A 255 7.77 12.02 6.95
C TYR A 255 6.87 11.98 8.21
N HIS A 256 6.50 10.78 8.67
CA HIS A 256 5.78 10.61 9.93
C HIS A 256 6.59 11.16 11.11
N GLN A 257 7.88 10.82 11.19
CA GLN A 257 8.80 11.32 12.21
C GLN A 257 8.92 12.84 12.16
N LYS A 258 9.10 13.42 10.97
CA LYS A 258 9.28 14.86 10.74
C LYS A 258 8.09 15.69 11.22
N PHE A 259 6.87 15.17 11.04
CA PHE A 259 5.64 15.88 11.38
C PHE A 259 4.95 15.33 12.64
N PHE A 260 5.60 14.42 13.37
CA PHE A 260 5.02 13.72 14.52
C PHE A 260 4.39 14.67 15.54
N TRP A 261 5.13 15.74 15.88
CA TRP A 261 4.74 16.77 16.86
C TRP A 261 3.95 17.94 16.25
N SER A 262 3.64 17.89 14.96
CA SER A 262 2.91 18.96 14.26
C SER A 262 1.39 18.84 14.39
N GLY A 263 0.89 17.85 15.14
CA GLY A 263 -0.53 17.62 15.37
C GLY A 263 -1.18 16.60 14.42
N LEU A 264 -0.38 15.79 13.70
CA LEU A 264 -0.92 14.73 12.83
C LEU A 264 -1.66 13.63 13.61
N HIS A 265 -1.37 13.48 14.91
CA HIS A 265 -2.06 12.57 15.84
C HIS A 265 -3.23 13.23 16.58
N GLY A 266 -3.60 14.47 16.23
CA GLY A 266 -4.80 15.11 16.77
C GLY A 266 -6.08 14.66 16.06
N ALA A 267 -7.22 14.71 16.75
CA ALA A 267 -8.50 14.18 16.27
C ALA A 267 -8.91 14.66 14.87
N ALA A 268 -8.65 15.94 14.56
CA ALA A 268 -9.00 16.51 13.26
C ALA A 268 -8.12 16.00 12.09
N GLN A 269 -6.96 15.41 12.36
CA GLN A 269 -5.99 14.99 11.34
C GLN A 269 -5.82 13.48 11.30
N PHE A 270 -5.88 12.80 12.44
CA PHE A 270 -5.44 11.42 12.61
C PHE A 270 -5.91 10.46 11.50
N PHE A 271 -7.21 10.23 11.42
CA PHE A 271 -7.79 9.30 10.44
C PHE A 271 -7.47 9.68 8.97
N PRO A 272 -7.82 10.88 8.49
CA PRO A 272 -7.57 11.25 7.09
C PRO A 272 -6.07 11.36 6.76
N TRP A 273 -5.23 11.77 7.71
CA TRP A 273 -3.78 11.84 7.51
C TRP A 273 -3.17 10.44 7.37
N HIS A 274 -3.50 9.50 8.27
CA HIS A 274 -2.97 8.13 8.20
C HIS A 274 -3.55 7.36 7.02
N ARG A 275 -4.82 7.55 6.65
CA ARG A 275 -5.39 6.98 5.41
C ARG A 275 -4.67 7.49 4.17
N SER A 276 -4.37 8.79 4.09
CA SER A 276 -3.55 9.37 3.00
C SER A 276 -2.14 8.78 3.00
N TYR A 277 -1.50 8.72 4.15
CA TYR A 277 -0.14 8.22 4.33
C TYR A 277 -0.01 6.76 3.85
N MET A 278 -0.96 5.92 4.26
CA MET A 278 -1.04 4.55 3.78
C MET A 278 -1.35 4.43 2.29
N LEU A 279 -2.27 5.24 1.75
CA LEU A 279 -2.67 5.15 0.35
C LEU A 279 -1.48 5.42 -0.58
N VAL A 280 -0.66 6.42 -0.25
CA VAL A 280 0.54 6.77 -1.01
C VAL A 280 1.61 5.71 -0.85
N PHE A 281 1.85 5.21 0.37
CA PHE A 281 2.77 4.09 0.56
C PHE A 281 2.39 2.88 -0.28
N GLU A 282 1.10 2.52 -0.28
CA GLU A 282 0.56 1.45 -1.12
C GLU A 282 0.74 1.76 -2.61
N ASN A 283 0.58 3.03 -3.05
CA ASN A 283 0.85 3.40 -4.44
C ASN A 283 2.33 3.20 -4.81
N PHE A 284 3.27 3.50 -3.91
CA PHE A 284 4.70 3.22 -4.13
C PHE A 284 4.97 1.73 -4.26
N LEU A 285 4.44 0.89 -3.35
CA LEU A 285 4.56 -0.57 -3.47
C LEU A 285 3.98 -1.07 -4.80
N ARG A 286 2.88 -0.46 -5.26
CA ARG A 286 2.24 -0.82 -6.54
C ARG A 286 3.06 -0.46 -7.78
N THR A 287 4.06 0.41 -7.65
CA THR A 287 5.04 0.65 -8.72
C THR A 287 5.91 -0.58 -8.98
N ILE A 288 6.14 -1.40 -7.95
CA ILE A 288 6.87 -2.67 -8.04
C ILE A 288 5.92 -3.79 -8.47
N ASP A 289 4.81 -4.00 -7.75
CA ASP A 289 3.79 -4.97 -8.13
C ASP A 289 2.38 -4.40 -7.90
N CYS A 290 1.61 -4.28 -8.98
CA CYS A 290 0.32 -3.62 -8.93
C CYS A 290 -0.75 -4.43 -8.20
N ARG A 291 -0.50 -5.69 -7.83
CA ARG A 291 -1.44 -6.52 -7.09
C ARG A 291 -1.41 -6.23 -5.59
N VAL A 292 -0.33 -5.62 -5.11
CA VAL A 292 -0.12 -5.35 -3.69
C VAL A 292 -1.18 -4.41 -3.11
N THR A 293 -1.70 -4.79 -1.94
CA THR A 293 -2.46 -3.94 -1.02
C THR A 293 -1.86 -4.08 0.38
N ILE A 294 -2.01 -3.06 1.23
CA ILE A 294 -1.54 -3.16 2.62
C ILE A 294 -2.45 -4.14 3.38
N PRO A 295 -1.92 -5.22 3.97
CA PRO A 295 -2.71 -6.19 4.71
C PRO A 295 -3.06 -5.63 6.10
N VAL A 296 -4.21 -6.05 6.63
CA VAL A 296 -4.73 -5.66 7.93
C VAL A 296 -4.19 -6.58 9.01
N TRP A 297 -3.59 -6.01 10.04
CA TRP A 297 -3.28 -6.74 11.27
C TRP A 297 -4.47 -6.69 12.23
N ASN A 298 -5.37 -7.67 12.16
CA ASN A 298 -6.45 -7.78 13.13
C ASN A 298 -5.94 -8.34 14.47
N TRP A 299 -5.28 -7.50 15.25
CA TRP A 299 -4.76 -7.83 16.58
C TRP A 299 -5.86 -8.34 17.53
N ALA A 300 -7.11 -7.92 17.34
CA ALA A 300 -8.21 -8.31 18.20
C ALA A 300 -8.65 -9.76 17.99
N LEU A 301 -8.59 -10.27 16.75
CA LEU A 301 -8.97 -11.65 16.39
C LEU A 301 -8.12 -12.69 17.13
N PHE A 302 -6.83 -12.38 17.34
CA PHE A 302 -5.87 -13.25 18.02
C PHE A 302 -5.42 -12.71 19.37
N SER A 303 -6.23 -11.90 20.06
CA SER A 303 -5.78 -11.16 21.24
C SER A 303 -5.15 -12.01 22.35
N LYS A 304 -5.60 -13.26 22.52
CA LYS A 304 -5.07 -14.23 23.50
C LYS A 304 -3.69 -14.80 23.14
N VAL A 305 -3.31 -14.73 21.87
CA VAL A 305 -2.08 -15.33 21.32
C VAL A 305 -1.31 -14.39 20.40
N VAL A 306 -1.59 -13.10 20.45
CA VAL A 306 -1.15 -12.08 19.47
C VAL A 306 0.37 -12.01 19.31
N TRP A 307 1.15 -12.42 20.32
CA TRP A 307 2.62 -12.41 20.29
C TRP A 307 3.26 -13.78 19.99
N LYS A 308 2.46 -14.84 19.80
CA LYS A 308 2.99 -16.16 19.47
C LYS A 308 3.51 -16.17 18.02
N THR A 309 4.69 -16.76 17.83
CA THR A 309 5.28 -17.03 16.52
C THR A 309 4.94 -18.47 16.11
N THR A 310 3.68 -18.70 15.73
CA THR A 310 3.18 -20.04 15.35
C THR A 310 2.68 -20.05 13.91
N PRO A 311 2.78 -21.18 13.17
CA PRO A 311 2.34 -21.27 11.77
C PRO A 311 0.85 -20.93 11.55
N SER A 312 0.00 -21.07 12.55
CA SER A 312 -1.43 -20.70 12.47
C SER A 312 -1.68 -19.19 12.47
N TYR A 313 -0.68 -18.40 12.87
CA TYR A 313 -0.76 -16.94 12.95
C TYR A 313 0.40 -16.33 12.19
N HIS A 314 0.12 -15.90 10.96
CA HIS A 314 1.16 -15.61 9.98
C HIS A 314 1.86 -14.26 10.17
N MET A 315 1.35 -13.34 10.99
CA MET A 315 1.89 -11.98 11.14
C MET A 315 3.36 -11.97 11.57
N TRP A 316 3.73 -12.80 12.55
CA TRP A 316 5.08 -12.88 13.10
C TRP A 316 5.86 -14.10 12.58
N ASP A 317 5.34 -14.77 11.55
CA ASP A 317 6.03 -15.88 10.90
C ASP A 317 7.37 -15.43 10.33
N ASN A 318 8.38 -16.29 10.43
CA ASN A 318 9.67 -16.05 9.78
C ASN A 318 9.56 -16.21 8.26
N HIS A 319 8.59 -16.98 7.77
CA HIS A 319 8.31 -17.17 6.35
C HIS A 319 6.97 -16.56 5.95
N GLY A 320 7.00 -15.46 5.19
CA GLY A 320 5.77 -14.75 4.79
C GLY A 320 5.10 -13.99 5.93
N GLY A 321 5.85 -13.61 6.96
CA GLY A 321 5.45 -12.70 8.03
C GLY A 321 6.50 -11.61 8.24
N PHE A 322 6.30 -10.77 9.26
CA PHE A 322 7.18 -9.66 9.62
C PHE A 322 8.35 -10.06 10.53
N GLY A 323 8.47 -11.35 10.88
CA GLY A 323 9.40 -11.85 11.91
C GLY A 323 8.91 -11.60 13.33
N GLY A 324 9.45 -12.35 14.30
CA GLY A 324 9.00 -12.35 15.69
C GLY A 324 9.52 -11.20 16.56
N ASN A 325 9.60 -11.49 17.87
CA ASN A 325 10.11 -10.58 18.88
C ASN A 325 11.62 -10.34 18.73
N GLY A 326 12.13 -9.29 19.38
CA GLY A 326 13.55 -9.04 19.52
C GLY A 326 14.23 -9.99 20.51
N GLU A 327 15.48 -10.39 20.23
CA GLU A 327 16.28 -11.22 21.12
C GLU A 327 16.98 -10.37 22.19
N LYS A 328 16.71 -10.62 23.47
CA LYS A 328 17.22 -9.80 24.60
C LYS A 328 18.75 -9.76 24.62
N THR A 329 19.41 -10.87 24.29
CA THR A 329 20.88 -10.97 24.25
C THR A 329 21.50 -10.27 23.04
N GLU A 330 20.69 -9.83 22.07
CA GLU A 330 21.12 -9.11 20.87
C GLU A 330 20.53 -7.70 20.80
N ALA A 331 20.41 -7.03 21.95
CA ALA A 331 19.82 -5.70 22.08
C ALA A 331 18.40 -5.60 21.50
N TYR A 332 17.63 -6.70 21.61
CA TYR A 332 16.28 -6.87 21.08
C TYR A 332 16.17 -6.68 19.56
N CYS A 333 17.24 -6.94 18.82
CA CYS A 333 17.15 -7.10 17.37
C CYS A 333 16.25 -8.29 17.02
N VAL A 334 15.39 -8.13 16.00
CA VAL A 334 14.70 -9.25 15.38
C VAL A 334 15.73 -10.15 14.71
N LYS A 335 15.78 -11.41 15.12
CA LYS A 335 16.83 -12.34 14.71
C LYS A 335 16.59 -12.96 13.33
N GLU A 336 15.37 -13.45 13.12
CA GLU A 336 15.00 -14.29 11.97
C GLU A 336 13.91 -13.66 11.09
N GLY A 337 13.73 -14.22 9.90
CA GLY A 337 12.72 -13.81 8.92
C GLY A 337 13.18 -12.72 7.97
N THR A 338 12.25 -12.26 7.11
CA THR A 338 12.53 -11.30 6.02
C THR A 338 13.17 -10.00 6.52
N PHE A 339 12.72 -9.52 7.68
CA PHE A 339 13.17 -8.28 8.32
C PHE A 339 14.11 -8.50 9.51
N GLY A 340 14.67 -9.71 9.64
CA GLY A 340 15.67 -10.01 10.65
C GLY A 340 17.02 -9.37 10.34
N ARG A 341 17.85 -9.18 11.38
CA ARG A 341 19.11 -8.40 11.34
C ARG A 341 20.13 -8.82 10.27
N ASN A 342 20.11 -10.08 9.84
CA ASN A 342 21.03 -10.60 8.82
C ASN A 342 20.46 -10.49 7.39
N SER A 343 19.17 -10.15 7.28
CA SER A 343 18.38 -10.18 6.05
C SER A 343 17.94 -8.80 5.58
N TRP A 344 17.87 -7.84 6.50
CA TRP A 344 17.35 -6.50 6.27
C TRP A 344 17.88 -5.53 7.33
N ASN A 345 18.07 -4.27 6.92
CA ASN A 345 18.48 -3.18 7.80
C ASN A 345 17.43 -2.07 7.79
N THR A 346 17.23 -1.44 8.93
CA THR A 346 16.42 -0.22 9.03
C THR A 346 17.09 0.94 8.28
N SER A 347 16.29 1.90 7.81
CA SER A 347 16.76 3.09 7.08
C SER A 347 17.52 4.08 7.95
N ARG A 348 18.37 4.89 7.29
CA ARG A 348 19.13 6.14 7.64
C ARG A 348 19.27 6.72 9.07
N ARG A 349 18.62 6.22 10.11
CA ARG A 349 18.74 6.70 11.49
C ARG A 349 18.80 5.51 12.42
N ASP A 350 20.04 5.14 12.70
CA ASP A 350 20.46 4.22 13.76
C ASP A 350 19.75 4.60 15.08
N ASP A 351 19.52 3.63 15.96
CA ASP A 351 18.81 3.80 17.22
C ASP A 351 19.16 5.11 17.91
N TRP A 352 18.29 6.11 17.71
CA TRP A 352 18.28 7.26 18.58
C TRP A 352 18.24 6.71 20.00
N ILE A 353 18.92 7.38 20.92
CA ILE A 353 18.95 6.99 22.34
C ILE A 353 17.52 6.70 22.84
N GLY A 354 16.47 7.27 22.25
CA GLY A 354 15.06 6.87 22.43
C GLY A 354 14.74 5.40 22.10
N VAL A 355 14.90 4.92 20.86
CA VAL A 355 14.56 3.52 20.49
C VAL A 355 15.36 2.52 21.33
N GLY A 356 16.67 2.79 21.48
CA GLY A 356 17.55 2.00 22.35
C GLY A 356 17.10 2.03 23.81
N ARG A 357 16.88 3.21 24.40
CA ARG A 357 16.39 3.36 25.80
C ARG A 357 15.06 2.66 25.98
N ASP A 358 14.11 2.82 25.08
CA ASP A 358 12.77 2.26 25.26
C ASP A 358 12.75 0.73 25.16
N THR A 359 13.60 0.17 24.29
CA THR A 359 13.71 -1.29 24.18
C THR A 359 14.49 -1.89 25.35
N CYS A 360 15.56 -1.21 25.78
CA CYS A 360 16.54 -1.69 26.78
C CYS A 360 16.17 -1.34 28.22
N VAL A 361 15.65 -0.13 28.44
CA VAL A 361 15.20 0.44 29.71
C VAL A 361 13.68 0.35 29.70
N GLY A 362 13.12 -0.69 30.34
CA GLY A 362 11.69 -0.64 30.64
C GLY A 362 11.39 0.64 31.44
N LEU A 363 10.17 1.16 31.36
CA LEU A 363 9.73 2.33 32.16
C LEU A 363 9.89 2.15 33.69
N GLN A 364 10.34 0.98 34.16
CA GLN A 364 10.90 0.77 35.49
C GLN A 364 12.40 0.46 35.39
N GLN A 365 13.20 1.34 36.00
CA GLN A 365 14.62 1.11 36.25
C GLN A 365 14.76 -0.04 37.26
N SER A 366 14.78 -1.28 36.78
CA SER A 366 15.31 -2.42 37.55
C SER A 366 16.85 -2.33 37.54
N PRO A 367 17.55 -2.64 38.63
CA PRO A 367 19.02 -2.72 38.66
C PRO A 367 19.62 -3.61 37.54
N GLU A 368 18.84 -4.54 36.98
CA GLU A 368 19.22 -5.44 35.88
C GLU A 368 19.20 -4.78 34.49
N THR A 369 18.73 -3.52 34.36
CA THR A 369 18.55 -2.82 33.06
C THR A 369 19.73 -1.94 32.62
N LYS A 370 20.78 -1.80 33.43
CA LYS A 370 21.91 -0.92 33.09
C LYS A 370 22.76 -1.37 31.89
N ASP A 371 22.73 -2.66 31.54
CA ASP A 371 23.70 -3.23 30.57
C ASP A 371 23.13 -3.57 29.19
N CYS A 372 21.86 -3.27 28.90
CA CYS A 372 21.26 -3.71 27.64
C CYS A 372 21.74 -2.89 26.39
N ILE A 373 22.39 -1.75 26.62
CA ILE A 373 23.10 -0.97 25.58
C ILE A 373 24.48 -1.57 25.24
N GLU A 374 25.07 -2.38 26.12
CA GLU A 374 26.37 -3.04 25.96
C GLU A 374 26.23 -4.55 26.16
N THR A 375 25.50 -5.22 25.26
CA THR A 375 25.77 -6.66 25.08
C THR A 375 27.11 -6.78 24.36
N THR A 376 27.99 -7.67 24.82
CA THR A 376 29.33 -7.93 24.24
C THR A 376 29.32 -8.31 22.75
N PHE A 377 28.14 -8.47 22.13
CA PHE A 377 27.94 -9.02 20.79
C PHE A 377 27.32 -8.05 19.77
N ASN A 378 26.76 -6.91 20.18
CA ASN A 378 26.13 -5.96 19.24
C ASN A 378 26.36 -4.52 19.70
N PRO A 379 27.10 -3.68 18.94
CA PRO A 379 27.35 -2.30 19.34
C PRO A 379 26.03 -1.52 19.41
N LYS A 380 26.02 -0.47 20.24
CA LYS A 380 24.93 0.51 20.49
C LYS A 380 24.20 1.06 19.24
N PHE A 381 24.70 0.80 18.04
CA PHE A 381 24.24 1.35 16.75
C PHE A 381 24.12 0.30 15.63
N SER A 382 23.67 -0.93 15.93
CA SER A 382 23.36 -1.90 14.87
C SER A 382 22.05 -1.54 14.16
N ARG A 383 22.06 -1.42 12.83
CA ARG A 383 20.88 -1.18 11.97
C ARG A 383 19.95 -2.39 11.89
N CYS A 384 19.32 -2.73 12.99
CA CYS A 384 18.36 -3.83 13.05
C CYS A 384 16.98 -3.34 13.47
N LEU A 385 15.94 -4.05 13.04
CA LEU A 385 14.61 -3.85 13.57
C LEU A 385 14.58 -4.29 15.03
N ARG A 386 14.09 -3.42 15.92
CA ARG A 386 13.93 -3.73 17.35
C ARG A 386 12.47 -3.84 17.75
N ARG A 387 12.16 -4.89 18.51
CA ARG A 387 10.83 -5.18 19.06
C ARG A 387 10.95 -5.72 20.48
N ARG A 388 9.95 -5.42 21.29
CA ARG A 388 9.80 -5.99 22.64
C ARG A 388 8.33 -6.21 22.93
N PHE A 389 7.81 -7.29 22.36
CA PHE A 389 6.42 -7.69 22.53
C PHE A 389 6.05 -7.77 24.00
N ASN A 390 4.97 -7.06 24.35
CA ASN A 390 4.47 -6.98 25.71
C ASN A 390 2.97 -6.61 25.69
N ARG A 391 2.32 -6.68 26.85
CA ARG A 391 0.94 -6.23 27.12
C ARG A 391 -0.12 -7.00 26.34
N SER A 392 -1.36 -6.88 26.81
CA SER A 392 -2.54 -7.37 26.11
C SER A 392 -3.00 -6.37 25.05
N VAL A 393 -3.75 -6.88 24.08
CA VAL A 393 -4.44 -6.09 23.07
C VAL A 393 -5.95 -6.19 23.28
N PRO A 394 -6.76 -5.23 22.80
CA PRO A 394 -8.20 -5.29 22.97
C PRO A 394 -8.78 -6.58 22.39
N SER A 395 -9.80 -7.15 23.04
CA SER A 395 -10.47 -8.34 22.54
C SER A 395 -11.31 -8.03 21.30
N TYR A 396 -11.54 -9.05 20.48
CA TYR A 396 -12.45 -8.95 19.33
C TYR A 396 -13.85 -8.47 19.72
N SER A 397 -14.39 -8.97 20.84
CA SER A 397 -15.70 -8.55 21.37
C SER A 397 -15.75 -7.07 21.70
N LEU A 398 -14.71 -6.54 22.35
CA LEU A 398 -14.62 -5.12 22.70
C LEU A 398 -14.54 -4.24 21.45
N VAL A 399 -13.77 -4.66 20.43
CA VAL A 399 -13.70 -3.92 19.16
C VAL A 399 -15.07 -3.86 18.48
N LEU A 400 -15.78 -4.98 18.40
CA LEU A 400 -17.14 -5.01 17.86
C LEU A 400 -18.12 -4.16 18.67
N GLU A 401 -18.01 -4.18 20.00
CA GLU A 401 -18.86 -3.38 20.90
C GLU A 401 -18.71 -1.88 20.60
N VAL A 402 -17.46 -1.37 20.56
CA VAL A 402 -17.19 0.04 20.26
C VAL A 402 -17.66 0.42 18.86
N ILE A 403 -17.42 -0.43 17.86
CA ILE A 403 -17.91 -0.19 16.50
C ILE A 403 -19.45 -0.08 16.51
N ASN A 404 -20.15 -0.97 17.22
CA ASN A 404 -21.61 -1.11 17.21
C ASN A 404 -22.38 -0.14 18.11
N ASN A 405 -21.80 0.24 19.25
CA ASN A 405 -22.54 1.01 20.25
C ASN A 405 -22.42 2.52 20.07
N PHE A 406 -21.39 3.03 19.38
CA PHE A 406 -21.26 4.46 19.16
C PHE A 406 -21.90 4.91 17.84
N GLY A 407 -22.97 5.70 17.97
CA GLY A 407 -23.66 6.33 16.84
C GLY A 407 -22.96 7.59 16.34
N ILE A 408 -23.60 8.28 15.39
CA ILE A 408 -23.08 9.52 14.77
C ILE A 408 -22.81 10.63 15.79
N GLU A 409 -23.67 10.77 16.80
CA GLU A 409 -23.56 11.78 17.86
C GLU A 409 -22.38 11.51 18.81
N GLU A 410 -21.94 10.26 18.89
CA GLU A 410 -20.87 9.80 19.77
C GLU A 410 -19.54 9.61 19.02
N PHE A 411 -19.44 10.12 17.79
CA PHE A 411 -18.25 9.98 16.97
C PHE A 411 -16.97 10.41 17.70
N LYS A 412 -17.01 11.49 18.49
CA LYS A 412 -15.84 11.94 19.27
C LYS A 412 -15.34 10.88 20.26
N ARG A 413 -16.25 10.11 20.86
CA ARG A 413 -15.90 9.03 21.80
C ARG A 413 -15.34 7.82 21.07
N PHE A 414 -15.98 7.41 19.98
CA PHE A 414 -15.44 6.38 19.09
C PHE A 414 -14.02 6.73 18.60
N GLU A 415 -13.85 7.94 18.09
CA GLU A 415 -12.59 8.47 17.57
C GLU A 415 -11.48 8.46 18.63
N SER A 416 -11.78 8.95 19.84
CA SER A 416 -10.80 8.99 20.94
C SER A 416 -10.40 7.59 21.40
N ILE A 417 -11.31 6.61 21.49
CA ILE A 417 -10.95 5.23 21.84
C ILE A 417 -9.98 4.65 20.80
N VAL A 418 -10.27 4.83 19.51
CA VAL A 418 -9.42 4.27 18.44
C VAL A 418 -8.06 4.97 18.39
N ARG A 419 -8.03 6.31 18.53
CA ARG A 419 -6.81 7.14 18.39
C ARG A 419 -5.95 7.25 19.65
N ASP A 420 -6.56 7.44 20.81
CA ASP A 420 -5.85 7.69 22.07
C ASP A 420 -5.57 6.39 22.83
N ASP A 421 -6.49 5.43 22.80
CA ASP A 421 -6.32 4.18 23.54
C ASP A 421 -5.65 3.13 22.66
N TRP A 422 -6.35 2.62 21.64
CA TRP A 422 -5.89 1.44 20.89
C TRP A 422 -4.67 1.73 20.03
N HIS A 423 -4.67 2.81 19.26
CA HIS A 423 -3.50 3.21 18.47
C HIS A 423 -2.22 3.25 19.31
N ASN A 424 -2.26 3.93 20.46
CA ASN A 424 -1.11 4.05 21.36
C ASN A 424 -0.79 2.74 22.07
N GLN A 425 -1.81 2.01 22.55
CA GLN A 425 -1.64 0.71 23.20
C GLN A 425 -0.87 -0.26 22.30
N LEU A 426 -1.23 -0.37 21.01
CA LEU A 426 -0.59 -1.31 20.11
C LEU A 426 0.84 -0.90 19.74
N HIS A 427 1.10 0.39 19.50
CA HIS A 427 2.48 0.90 19.37
C HIS A 427 3.31 0.53 20.60
N ASN A 428 2.75 0.73 21.79
CA ASN A 428 3.41 0.39 23.05
C ASN A 428 3.63 -1.11 23.27
N SER A 429 2.75 -1.93 22.71
CA SER A 429 2.75 -3.38 22.90
C SER A 429 3.73 -4.08 21.97
N VAL A 430 3.98 -3.54 20.78
CA VAL A 430 5.07 -4.00 19.91
C VAL A 430 6.43 -3.58 20.46
N GLY A 431 6.51 -2.35 20.99
CA GLY A 431 7.74 -1.80 21.55
C GLY A 431 8.78 -1.47 20.48
N GLY A 432 10.00 -1.14 20.92
CA GLY A 432 11.09 -0.80 20.02
C GLY A 432 10.76 0.38 19.10
N HIS A 433 10.92 0.21 17.79
CA HIS A 433 10.66 1.28 16.82
C HIS A 433 9.21 1.77 16.90
N MET A 434 8.25 0.84 17.01
CA MET A 434 6.81 1.13 17.09
C MET A 434 6.42 2.00 18.29
N LEU A 435 7.20 2.02 19.37
CA LEU A 435 6.91 2.87 20.54
C LEU A 435 7.23 4.36 20.29
N THR A 436 8.05 4.66 19.29
CA THR A 436 8.70 5.97 19.15
C THR A 436 8.14 6.77 17.97
N THR A 437 8.68 7.97 17.77
CA THR A 437 8.43 8.77 16.57
C THR A 437 8.95 8.13 15.28
N TYR A 438 9.73 7.04 15.39
CA TYR A 438 10.24 6.24 14.28
C TYR A 438 9.34 5.04 13.95
N ALA A 439 8.11 4.96 14.47
CA ALA A 439 7.23 3.81 14.28
C ALA A 439 7.08 3.40 12.80
N SER A 440 6.99 4.37 11.88
CA SER A 440 6.90 4.14 10.43
C SER A 440 8.06 3.38 9.79
N TYR A 441 9.19 3.25 10.50
CA TYR A 441 10.35 2.48 10.06
C TYR A 441 10.13 0.98 10.24
N SER A 442 9.14 0.60 11.04
CA SER A 442 8.77 -0.80 11.28
C SER A 442 7.83 -1.30 10.16
N PRO A 443 8.12 -2.44 9.52
CA PRO A 443 7.26 -3.03 8.50
C PRO A 443 5.78 -3.21 8.91
N GLU A 444 5.52 -3.52 10.18
CA GLU A 444 4.19 -3.76 10.75
C GLU A 444 3.37 -2.48 10.99
N PHE A 445 3.97 -1.29 10.94
CA PHE A 445 3.29 0.00 11.12
C PHE A 445 2.09 0.13 10.19
N TRP A 446 2.30 -0.22 8.91
CA TRP A 446 1.31 -0.10 7.86
C TRP A 446 0.10 -1.01 8.13
N SER A 447 0.35 -2.23 8.61
CA SER A 447 -0.71 -3.19 8.92
C SER A 447 -1.48 -2.87 10.19
N HIS A 448 -0.81 -2.30 11.20
CA HIS A 448 -1.48 -1.74 12.38
C HIS A 448 -2.43 -0.59 11.99
N HIS A 449 -1.94 0.39 11.24
CA HIS A 449 -2.78 1.51 10.79
C HIS A 449 -3.88 1.06 9.82
N ALA A 450 -3.66 -0.01 9.06
CA ALA A 450 -4.73 -0.63 8.26
C ALA A 450 -5.87 -1.18 9.12
N MET A 451 -5.58 -1.71 10.32
CA MET A 451 -6.60 -2.15 11.26
C MET A 451 -7.39 -0.98 11.86
N LEU A 452 -6.70 0.09 12.25
CA LEU A 452 -7.38 1.30 12.74
C LEU A 452 -8.28 1.93 11.66
N ASP A 453 -7.80 1.95 10.41
CA ASP A 453 -8.58 2.42 9.27
C ASP A 453 -9.74 1.48 8.91
N ALA A 454 -9.58 0.16 9.10
CA ALA A 454 -10.65 -0.82 8.96
C ALA A 454 -11.75 -0.62 10.03
N ILE A 455 -11.39 -0.37 11.28
CA ILE A 455 -12.33 -0.05 12.36
C ILE A 455 -13.14 1.21 12.01
N TRP A 456 -12.46 2.26 11.52
CA TRP A 456 -13.14 3.47 11.07
C TRP A 456 -14.02 3.22 9.84
N TYR A 457 -13.54 2.44 8.86
CA TYR A 457 -14.32 2.04 7.69
C TYR A 457 -15.63 1.34 8.08
N GLU A 458 -15.58 0.33 8.96
CA GLU A 458 -16.76 -0.37 9.46
C GLU A 458 -17.75 0.57 10.14
N TRP A 459 -17.23 1.54 10.91
CA TRP A 459 -18.07 2.57 11.51
C TRP A 459 -18.72 3.48 10.45
N GLN A 460 -17.96 3.89 9.43
CA GLN A 460 -18.43 4.77 8.35
C GLN A 460 -19.54 4.13 7.50
N ILE A 461 -19.47 2.82 7.21
CA ILE A 461 -20.42 2.16 6.31
C ILE A 461 -21.80 1.89 6.95
N LYS A 462 -21.95 2.11 8.27
CA LYS A 462 -23.24 1.97 8.97
C LYS A 462 -24.27 2.99 8.53
N CYS A 463 -23.83 4.17 8.10
CA CYS A 463 -24.75 5.21 7.67
C CYS A 463 -24.10 6.21 6.70
N LYS A 464 -24.87 6.74 5.76
CA LYS A 464 -24.35 7.72 4.77
C LYS A 464 -23.77 8.98 5.42
N LYS A 465 -24.36 9.43 6.55
CA LYS A 465 -23.88 10.61 7.29
C LYS A 465 -22.58 10.33 8.06
N CYS A 466 -22.33 9.07 8.43
CA CYS A 466 -21.16 8.63 9.18
C CYS A 466 -19.88 8.88 8.39
N ILE A 467 -19.91 8.72 7.06
CA ILE A 467 -18.75 8.91 6.17
C ILE A 467 -18.00 10.21 6.47
N ARG A 468 -18.70 11.34 6.62
CA ARG A 468 -18.08 12.66 6.83
C ARG A 468 -18.17 13.19 8.26
N GLN A 469 -18.65 12.37 9.19
CA GLN A 469 -18.81 12.80 10.57
C GLN A 469 -17.46 13.17 11.20
N GLY A 470 -17.41 14.30 11.91
CA GLY A 470 -16.20 14.83 12.54
C GLY A 470 -15.22 15.52 11.58
N PHE A 471 -15.46 15.47 10.27
CA PHE A 471 -14.58 16.01 9.24
C PHE A 471 -15.33 16.92 8.27
N SER A 472 -15.92 17.99 8.80
CA SER A 472 -16.55 19.04 7.99
C SER A 472 -15.52 19.93 7.30
N GLY A 473 -15.91 20.51 6.17
CA GLY A 473 -15.11 21.48 5.42
C GLY A 473 -14.34 20.87 4.24
N THR A 474 -13.94 21.72 3.30
CA THR A 474 -13.21 21.33 2.09
C THR A 474 -11.85 22.01 1.94
N LYS A 475 -11.48 22.89 2.88
CA LYS A 475 -10.25 23.71 2.80
C LYS A 475 -9.20 23.30 3.83
N GLU A 476 -9.52 22.36 4.70
CA GLU A 476 -8.67 21.85 5.76
C GLU A 476 -7.56 20.99 5.14
N ARG A 477 -6.30 21.40 5.37
CA ARG A 477 -5.13 20.74 4.78
C ARG A 477 -4.66 19.57 5.62
N LEU A 478 -4.14 18.54 4.97
CA LEU A 478 -3.34 17.51 5.63
C LEU A 478 -1.94 18.07 5.92
N ILE A 479 -1.46 17.81 7.14
CA ILE A 479 -0.17 18.31 7.60
C ILE A 479 0.99 17.72 6.79
N GLY A 480 1.91 18.59 6.39
CA GLY A 480 3.17 18.26 5.74
C GLY A 480 3.11 18.02 4.23
N PHE A 481 1.93 17.78 3.64
CA PHE A 481 1.83 17.18 2.30
C PHE A 481 2.12 18.22 1.22
N ASN A 482 3.03 17.87 0.30
CA ASN A 482 3.39 18.67 -0.86
C ASN A 482 3.28 17.81 -2.15
N PRO A 483 2.47 18.19 -3.16
CA PRO A 483 1.54 19.33 -3.15
C PRO A 483 0.48 19.20 -2.04
N VAL A 484 -0.13 20.34 -1.69
CA VAL A 484 -1.15 20.42 -0.63
C VAL A 484 -2.27 19.43 -0.92
N ARG A 485 -2.57 18.61 0.08
CA ARG A 485 -3.71 17.68 0.11
C ARG A 485 -4.75 18.17 1.09
N TYR A 486 -6.01 17.92 0.79
CA TYR A 486 -7.12 18.33 1.65
C TYR A 486 -7.73 17.13 2.36
N ARG A 487 -8.10 17.35 3.61
CA ARG A 487 -8.65 16.32 4.49
C ARG A 487 -9.84 15.59 3.87
N HIS A 488 -10.76 16.34 3.29
CA HIS A 488 -12.00 15.79 2.72
C HIS A 488 -11.76 14.78 1.58
N GLU A 489 -10.60 14.83 0.92
CA GLU A 489 -10.21 13.88 -0.13
C GLU A 489 -9.85 12.50 0.43
N TYR A 490 -9.66 12.37 1.74
CA TYR A 490 -9.23 11.12 2.40
C TYR A 490 -10.23 10.65 3.46
N VAL A 491 -11.45 11.17 3.41
CA VAL A 491 -12.52 10.80 4.34
C VAL A 491 -13.40 9.69 3.75
N ASP A 492 -13.74 9.76 2.47
CA ASP A 492 -14.56 8.74 1.80
C ASP A 492 -13.68 7.62 1.21
N PRO A 493 -13.69 6.39 1.76
CA PRO A 493 -12.86 5.29 1.29
C PRO A 493 -13.18 4.86 -0.16
N LEU A 494 -14.36 5.22 -0.68
CA LEU A 494 -14.78 4.94 -2.05
C LEU A 494 -14.53 6.12 -3.01
N ASN A 495 -13.89 7.18 -2.53
CA ASN A 495 -13.51 8.34 -3.33
C ASN A 495 -12.27 9.01 -2.74
N LEU A 496 -11.18 8.26 -2.66
CA LEU A 496 -9.92 8.71 -2.09
C LEU A 496 -9.06 9.45 -3.09
N ASP A 497 -8.40 10.48 -2.58
CA ASP A 497 -7.60 11.43 -3.35
C ASP A 497 -8.47 12.14 -4.43
N SER A 498 -7.89 13.16 -5.06
CA SER A 498 -8.45 13.80 -6.25
C SER A 498 -8.67 12.84 -7.42
N CYS A 499 -8.20 11.59 -7.33
CA CYS A 499 -8.27 10.56 -8.35
C CYS A 499 -9.39 9.51 -8.15
N GLY A 500 -10.16 9.58 -7.06
CA GLY A 500 -11.30 8.69 -6.83
C GLY A 500 -10.90 7.22 -6.67
N ILE A 501 -9.75 6.96 -6.03
CA ILE A 501 -9.31 5.61 -5.71
C ILE A 501 -10.28 5.00 -4.70
N LYS A 502 -10.66 3.74 -4.92
CA LYS A 502 -11.58 3.00 -4.05
C LYS A 502 -10.79 1.96 -3.28
N VAL A 503 -10.86 2.01 -1.95
CA VAL A 503 -10.26 1.03 -1.04
C VAL A 503 -11.37 0.47 -0.16
N ILE A 504 -11.43 -0.85 -0.06
CA ILE A 504 -12.37 -1.56 0.82
C ILE A 504 -11.62 -2.57 1.68
N TYR A 505 -12.27 -2.98 2.76
CA TYR A 505 -11.78 -3.95 3.71
C TYR A 505 -12.63 -5.22 3.61
N ASP A 506 -12.00 -6.38 3.45
CA ASP A 506 -12.70 -7.64 3.22
C ASP A 506 -12.81 -8.45 4.51
N GLN A 507 -14.05 -8.63 4.98
CA GLN A 507 -14.40 -9.57 6.04
C GLN A 507 -13.61 -9.46 7.35
N ILE A 508 -13.07 -8.26 7.66
CA ILE A 508 -12.23 -8.05 8.85
C ILE A 508 -12.98 -8.39 10.14
N PHE A 509 -14.29 -8.10 10.17
CA PHE A 509 -15.15 -8.23 11.36
C PHE A 509 -16.37 -9.16 11.17
N THR A 510 -16.38 -10.02 10.14
CA THR A 510 -17.52 -10.93 9.87
C THR A 510 -17.39 -12.27 10.57
N ARG A 511 -18.50 -12.86 11.03
CA ARG A 511 -18.56 -14.12 11.83
C ARG A 511 -17.75 -15.30 11.25
N THR A 512 -17.57 -15.40 9.94
CA THR A 512 -16.74 -16.41 9.27
C THR A 512 -15.24 -16.34 9.58
N SER A 513 -14.72 -15.19 10.04
CA SER A 513 -13.32 -15.08 10.51
C SER A 513 -13.08 -15.82 11.83
N LEU A 514 -14.15 -16.24 12.52
CA LEU A 514 -14.10 -17.06 13.74
C LEU A 514 -14.09 -18.57 13.46
N GLU A 515 -14.47 -19.02 12.25
CA GLU A 515 -14.64 -20.45 11.91
C GLU A 515 -13.38 -21.09 11.28
N LYS A 516 -12.32 -20.32 11.03
CA LYS A 516 -11.03 -20.83 10.51
C LYS A 516 -9.88 -20.35 11.38
N PRO A 517 -9.81 -20.78 12.65
CA PRO A 517 -8.77 -21.77 12.96
C PRO A 517 -9.12 -22.66 14.17
N LEU A 518 -9.36 -23.98 13.98
CA LEU A 518 -9.03 -25.05 14.96
C LEU A 518 -9.52 -26.47 14.61
N GLU A 519 -10.22 -26.73 13.50
CA GLU A 519 -10.61 -28.10 13.13
C GLU A 519 -9.78 -28.66 11.98
N LYS A 520 -8.56 -29.12 12.28
CA LYS A 520 -7.87 -30.18 11.52
C LYS A 520 -6.64 -30.72 12.25
N GLU A 521 -6.76 -30.95 13.56
CA GLU A 521 -5.86 -31.85 14.27
C GLU A 521 -6.69 -32.75 15.19
N THR A 522 -7.31 -33.77 14.61
CA THR A 522 -7.80 -34.95 15.34
C THR A 522 -8.09 -36.04 14.31
N GLU A 523 -7.04 -36.68 13.80
CA GLU A 523 -7.08 -38.09 13.37
C GLU A 523 -5.67 -38.60 13.09
N VAL A 524 -4.85 -38.70 14.14
CA VAL A 524 -3.86 -39.78 14.26
C VAL A 524 -3.80 -40.15 15.74
N LYS A 525 -4.68 -41.05 16.17
CA LYS A 525 -4.46 -41.88 17.37
C LYS A 525 -4.31 -43.32 16.91
N GLU A 526 -3.49 -44.04 17.69
CA GLU A 526 -2.99 -45.40 17.52
C GLU A 526 -1.77 -45.46 16.58
N THR A 527 -0.56 -45.73 17.06
CA THR A 527 -0.14 -46.67 18.09
C THR A 527 1.16 -46.22 18.75
N LEU A 528 1.21 -46.24 20.08
CA LEU A 528 2.29 -46.79 20.93
C LEU A 528 2.00 -46.39 22.39
N ALA A 529 1.25 -47.25 23.06
CA ALA A 529 1.30 -47.35 24.51
C ALA A 529 2.66 -47.96 24.88
N ASP A 530 3.41 -47.34 25.78
CA ASP A 530 3.53 -47.83 27.16
C ASP A 530 4.58 -47.05 27.97
N LYS A 531 4.24 -46.80 29.24
CA LYS A 531 5.11 -46.63 30.43
C LYS A 531 5.90 -45.33 30.58
N ASN A 532 5.38 -44.42 31.42
CA ASN A 532 5.75 -44.39 32.84
C ASN A 532 4.95 -43.34 33.62
N GLU A 533 4.47 -43.77 34.79
CA GLU A 533 3.71 -43.02 35.79
C GLU A 533 4.59 -42.13 36.69
N ASN A 534 3.89 -41.25 37.42
CA ASN A 534 4.25 -40.49 38.62
C ASN A 534 5.02 -39.19 38.35
N GLU A 535 4.54 -38.01 38.75
CA GLU A 535 4.24 -37.60 40.13
C GLU A 535 3.31 -36.37 40.19
N ASN A 536 2.58 -36.29 41.30
CA ASN A 536 1.70 -35.22 41.74
C ASN A 536 2.47 -33.90 41.98
N ASP A 537 1.83 -32.74 41.75
CA ASP A 537 1.37 -31.90 42.87
C ASP A 537 0.52 -30.69 42.44
N GLN A 538 -0.65 -30.63 43.09
CA GLN A 538 -1.33 -29.47 43.69
C GLN A 538 -1.75 -28.26 42.84
N ASN A 539 -3.07 -28.22 42.61
CA ASN A 539 -4.00 -27.12 42.84
C ASN A 539 -3.42 -25.85 43.48
N ASP A 540 -3.72 -24.70 42.86
CA ASP A 540 -4.43 -23.66 43.62
C ASP A 540 -5.36 -22.84 42.72
N LEU A 541 -6.60 -22.75 43.19
CA LEU A 541 -7.74 -22.02 42.68
C LEU A 541 -7.60 -20.54 43.04
N PHE A 542 -7.90 -19.63 42.11
CA PHE A 542 -8.53 -18.35 42.46
C PHE A 542 -9.46 -17.91 41.32
N ASP A 543 -10.75 -18.14 41.58
CA ASP A 543 -11.86 -17.31 41.12
C ASP A 543 -11.62 -15.85 41.55
N ASP A 544 -11.91 -14.90 40.64
CA ASP A 544 -12.44 -13.58 40.99
C ASP A 544 -12.95 -12.89 39.70
N GLU A 545 -14.09 -13.39 39.20
CA GLU A 545 -15.02 -12.59 38.38
C GLU A 545 -15.84 -11.66 39.29
N GLU A 546 -15.28 -10.54 39.74
CA GLU A 546 -16.08 -9.36 40.15
C GLU A 546 -15.16 -8.18 40.52
N LYS A 547 -15.00 -7.22 39.59
CA LYS A 547 -14.81 -5.77 39.84
C LYS A 547 -14.36 -5.04 38.57
N VAL A 548 -15.25 -4.98 37.57
CA VAL A 548 -15.20 -3.96 36.52
C VAL A 548 -16.50 -3.17 36.60
N GLY A 549 -16.58 -2.29 37.60
CA GLY A 549 -17.84 -1.68 38.00
C GLY A 549 -17.66 -0.47 38.91
N LYS A 550 -16.90 0.52 38.43
CA LYS A 550 -16.99 1.96 38.79
C LYS A 550 -15.74 2.61 38.22
N TRP A 551 -15.93 3.66 37.43
CA TRP A 551 -15.12 4.89 37.36
C TRP A 551 -15.66 5.68 36.16
N PHE A 552 -16.83 6.28 36.36
CA PHE A 552 -17.31 7.41 35.57
C PHE A 552 -18.23 8.23 36.47
N LYS A 553 -17.67 9.26 37.11
CA LYS A 553 -18.38 10.48 37.48
C LYS A 553 -17.35 11.53 37.90
N GLU A 554 -17.55 12.71 37.32
CA GLU A 554 -17.04 14.03 37.73
C GLU A 554 -15.57 14.33 37.43
N THR A 555 -15.34 15.05 36.33
CA THR A 555 -14.72 16.39 36.39
C THR A 555 -15.13 17.21 35.16
N ALA A 556 -15.70 18.38 35.43
CA ALA A 556 -15.95 19.47 34.49
C ALA A 556 -14.61 20.19 34.13
N PRO A 557 -14.58 21.11 33.15
CA PRO A 557 -13.35 21.57 32.50
C PRO A 557 -12.58 22.57 33.36
N VAL A 558 -11.25 22.48 33.33
CA VAL A 558 -10.36 23.53 33.83
C VAL A 558 -9.80 24.28 32.62
N GLU A 559 -9.99 25.60 32.66
CA GLU A 559 -9.50 26.59 31.71
C GLU A 559 -7.97 26.71 31.67
N ASP A 560 -7.50 27.30 30.57
CA ASP A 560 -6.15 27.78 30.27
C ASP A 560 -5.30 28.22 31.47
N SER A 561 -4.03 27.80 31.47
CA SER A 561 -2.92 28.74 31.65
C SER A 561 -1.57 28.15 31.20
N ASN A 562 -0.90 28.90 30.32
CA ASN A 562 0.54 29.02 30.10
C ASN A 562 1.49 28.09 30.89
N SER A 563 2.39 27.40 30.17
CA SER A 563 3.83 27.68 30.29
C SER A 563 4.71 26.80 29.39
N ASN A 564 5.68 27.47 28.76
CA ASN A 564 6.90 27.00 28.12
C ASN A 564 7.41 25.60 28.52
N PHE A 565 7.60 24.70 27.54
CA PHE A 565 8.91 24.26 27.01
C PHE A 565 8.76 23.18 25.93
#